data_AF-A0A847LMH6-F1
#
_entry.id   AF-A0A847LMH6-F1
#
_cell.length_a   1.000
_cell.length_b   1.000
_cell.length_c   1.000
_cell.angle_alpha   90.00
_cell.angle_beta   90.00
_cell.angle_gamma   90.00
#
_symmetry.space_group_name_H-M   'P 1'
#
loop_
_entity.id
_entity.type
_entity.pdbx_description
1 polymer ?
#
loop_
_entity_poly.entity_id
_entity_poly.type
_entity_poly.pdbx_seq_one_letter_code
_entity_poly.pdbx_strand_id
1 'polypeptide(L)' 'IVNGRVKKYFSESTLAEQTYLLDDSKTVGAFLKGEGLELRKFVRYGVGEGIEKRQDDFAAEVAEAIK' A
#
# COMPACT_ATOMS: atom_id res chain seq x y z
N ILE A 1 -12.83 -1.98 22.67
CA ILE A 1 -12.02 -2.81 21.74
C ILE A 1 -12.36 -2.52 20.28
N VAL A 2 -13.65 -2.53 19.90
CA VAL A 2 -14.10 -2.28 18.51
C VAL A 2 -13.67 -0.91 17.98
N ASN A 3 -13.94 0.18 18.71
CA ASN A 3 -13.58 1.53 18.25
C ASN A 3 -12.07 1.72 17.99
N GLY A 4 -11.22 1.08 18.79
CA GLY A 4 -9.76 1.13 18.58
C GLY A 4 -9.32 0.40 17.31
N ARG A 5 -9.94 -0.76 17.01
CA ARG A 5 -9.70 -1.49 15.76
C ARG A 5 -10.21 -0.75 14.54
N VAL A 6 -11.37 -0.11 14.65
CA VAL A 6 -11.94 0.74 13.60
C VAL A 6 -10.99 1.91 13.30
N LYS A 7 -10.50 2.60 14.33
CA LYS A 7 -9.55 3.70 14.16
C LYS A 7 -8.24 3.24 13.51
N LYS A 8 -7.71 2.07 13.92
CA LYS A 8 -6.52 1.47 13.31
C LYS A 8 -6.73 1.13 11.83
N TYR A 9 -7.89 0.57 11.50
CA TYR A 9 -8.23 0.26 10.11
C TYR A 9 -8.23 1.50 9.22
N PHE A 10 -8.79 2.62 9.71
CA PHE A 10 -8.77 3.88 8.99
C PHE A 10 -7.35 4.44 8.83
N SER A 11 -6.49 4.37 9.87
CA SER A 11 -5.10 4.82 9.75
C SER A 11 -4.26 4.01 8.75
N GLU A 12 -4.60 2.74 8.53
CA GLU A 12 -3.88 1.89 7.56
C GLU A 12 -4.46 2.02 6.14
N SER A 13 -5.78 2.18 6.01
CA SER A 13 -6.48 2.11 4.72
C SER A 13 -6.75 3.47 4.07
N THR A 14 -6.72 4.57 4.83
CA THR A 14 -7.09 5.91 4.35
C THR A 14 -5.87 6.81 4.26
N LEU A 15 -5.53 7.29 3.06
CA LEU A 15 -4.34 8.13 2.84
C LEU A 15 -4.29 9.36 3.76
N ALA A 16 -5.41 10.02 4.04
CA ALA A 16 -5.45 11.21 4.89
C ALA A 16 -5.13 10.91 6.38
N GLU A 17 -5.37 9.68 6.84
CA GLU A 17 -5.16 9.23 8.21
C GLU A 17 -3.81 8.53 8.40
N GLN A 18 -3.09 8.27 7.31
CA GLN A 18 -1.74 7.70 7.35
C GLN A 18 -0.74 8.72 7.89
N THR A 19 0.29 8.22 8.58
CA THR A 19 1.46 9.01 8.99
C THR A 19 2.16 9.59 7.78
N TYR A 20 2.59 10.84 7.88
CA TYR A 20 3.29 11.51 6.79
C TYR A 20 4.76 11.07 6.76
N LEU A 21 5.19 10.50 5.63
CA LEU A 21 6.51 9.89 5.46
C LEU A 21 7.71 10.80 5.81
N LEU A 22 7.56 12.12 5.63
CA LEU A 22 8.64 13.08 5.89
C LEU A 22 8.62 13.66 7.32
N ASP A 23 7.49 13.52 8.02
CA ASP A 23 7.32 14.00 9.39
C ASP A 23 6.30 13.11 10.11
N ASP A 24 6.83 12.16 10.87
CA ASP A 24 6.04 11.16 11.60
C ASP A 24 5.16 11.74 12.72
N SER A 25 5.31 13.04 13.04
CA SER A 25 4.47 13.71 14.03
C SER A 25 3.07 14.06 13.51
N LYS A 26 2.85 13.99 12.20
CA LYS A 26 1.61 14.41 11.53
C LYS A 26 1.06 13.32 10.62
N THR A 27 -0.25 13.36 10.39
CA THR A 27 -0.87 12.62 9.29
C THR A 27 -0.77 13.40 8.00
N VAL A 28 -0.89 12.72 6.86
CA VAL A 28 -0.92 13.36 5.53
C VAL A 28 -2.03 14.41 5.46
N GLY A 29 -3.21 14.12 6.02
CA GLY A 29 -4.32 15.07 6.06
C GLY A 29 -4.05 16.31 6.92
N ALA A 30 -3.35 16.14 8.05
CA ALA A 30 -2.96 17.26 8.89
C ALA A 30 -1.91 18.15 8.21
N PHE A 31 -0.95 17.54 7.51
CA PHE A 31 0.03 18.26 6.69
C PHE A 31 -0.66 19.07 5.58
N LEU A 32 -1.51 18.43 4.77
CA LEU A 32 -2.22 19.11 3.67
C LEU A 32 -3.06 20.29 4.16
N LYS A 33 -3.79 20.13 5.26
CA LYS A 33 -4.58 21.22 5.85
C LYS A 33 -3.72 22.39 6.31
N GLY A 34 -2.53 22.11 6.87
CA GLY A 34 -1.58 23.14 7.29
C GLY A 34 -1.07 24.01 6.13
N GLU A 35 -0.96 23.41 4.95
CA GLU A 35 -0.58 24.07 3.70
C GLU A 35 -1.77 24.69 2.94
N GLY A 36 -3.00 24.61 3.50
CA GLY A 36 -4.22 25.08 2.82
C GLY A 36 -4.64 24.22 1.62
N LEU A 37 -4.20 22.97 1.56
CA LEU A 37 -4.46 22.01 0.49
C LEU A 37 -5.49 20.96 0.92
N GLU A 38 -6.18 20.38 -0.07
CA GLU A 38 -7.16 19.31 0.15
C GLU A 38 -6.90 18.12 -0.77
N LEU A 39 -6.99 16.90 -0.21
CA LEU A 39 -6.89 15.66 -0.97
C LEU A 39 -8.20 15.38 -1.72
N ARG A 40 -8.19 15.50 -3.05
CA ARG A 40 -9.38 15.19 -3.88
C ARG A 40 -9.46 13.74 -4.33
N LYS A 41 -8.41 13.24 -4.97
CA LYS A 41 -8.34 11.87 -5.51
C LYS A 41 -6.88 11.47 -5.69
N PHE A 42 -6.59 10.19 -5.48
CA PHE A 42 -5.32 9.59 -5.82
C PHE A 42 -5.54 8.23 -6.48
N VAL A 43 -4.58 7.78 -7.27
CA VAL A 43 -4.51 6.43 -7.84
C VAL A 43 -3.07 5.96 -7.70
N ARG A 44 -2.88 4.76 -7.16
CA ARG A 44 -1.58 4.09 -7.10
C ARG A 44 -1.57 2.97 -8.13
N TYR A 45 -0.59 2.95 -9.02
CA TYR A 45 -0.37 1.84 -9.94
C TYR A 45 0.80 1.00 -9.46
N GLY A 46 0.61 -0.30 -9.30
CA GLY A 46 1.68 -1.27 -9.11
C GLY A 46 1.97 -2.06 -10.39
N VAL A 47 3.25 -2.24 -10.72
CA VAL A 47 3.62 -3.19 -11.80
C VAL A 47 3.20 -4.60 -11.36
N GLY A 48 2.38 -5.26 -12.17
CA GLY A 48 1.86 -6.59 -11.86
C GLY A 48 0.72 -6.63 -10.86
N GLU A 49 0.07 -5.49 -10.58
CA GLU A 49 -1.14 -5.46 -9.74
C GLU A 49 -2.25 -6.31 -10.37
N GLY A 50 -2.74 -7.32 -9.63
CA GLY A 50 -3.75 -8.26 -10.12
C GLY A 50 -3.24 -9.36 -11.05
N ILE A 51 -1.92 -9.43 -11.31
CA ILE A 51 -1.32 -10.52 -12.10
C ILE A 51 -0.85 -11.61 -11.14
N GLU A 52 -1.32 -12.85 -11.35
CA GLU A 52 -0.77 -14.01 -10.64
C GLU A 52 0.70 -14.20 -11.05
N LYS A 53 1.60 -14.10 -10.06
CA LYS A 53 3.03 -14.33 -10.31
C LYS A 53 3.21 -15.78 -10.72
N ARG A 54 3.71 -16.00 -11.94
CA ARG A 54 4.14 -17.33 -12.37
C ARG A 54 5.23 -17.82 -11.43
N GLN A 55 5.01 -19.00 -10.88
CA GLN A 55 5.98 -19.70 -10.06
C GLN A 55 6.57 -20.81 -10.92
N ASP A 56 7.54 -20.43 -11.75
CA ASP A 56 8.22 -21.38 -12.63
C ASP A 56 9.32 -22.07 -11.80
N ASP A 57 9.22 -23.39 -11.64
CA ASP A 57 10.23 -24.20 -10.96
C ASP A 57 11.32 -24.58 -11.96
N PHE A 58 12.38 -23.78 -11.97
CA PHE A 58 13.54 -23.99 -12.83
C PHE A 58 14.17 -25.39 -12.68
N ALA A 59 14.08 -26.02 -11.50
CA ALA A 59 14.61 -27.36 -11.31
C ALA A 59 13.78 -28.43 -12.05
N ALA A 60 12.46 -28.26 -12.09
CA ALA A 60 11.57 -29.15 -12.83
C ALA A 60 11.77 -29.01 -14.35
N GLU A 61 11.92 -27.77 -14.85
CA GLU A 61 12.20 -27.52 -16.27
C GLU A 61 13.52 -28.13 -16.73
N VAL A 62 14.57 -28.02 -15.92
CA VAL A 62 15.89 -28.63 -16.22
C VAL A 62 15.81 -30.15 -16.20
N ALA A 63 15.03 -30.74 -15.29
CA ALA A 63 14.85 -32.19 -15.24
C ALA A 63 14.08 -32.75 -16.45
N GLU A 64 13.10 -32.02 -16.97
CA GLU A 64 12.39 -32.40 -18.21
C GLU A 64 13.28 -32.27 -19.46
N ALA A 65 14.15 -31.26 -19.54
CA ALA A 65 15.00 -31.03 -20.69
C ALA A 65 16.13 -32.07 -20.89
N ILE A 66 16.46 -32.85 -19.85
CA ILE A 66 17.52 -33.88 -19.88
C ILE A 66 16.95 -35.27 -20.23
N LYS A 67 15.62 -35.43 -20.28
CA LYS A 67 14.94 -36.68 -20.61
C LYS A 67 14.75 -36.85 -22.12
#